data_AF-A0A7J7QYE5-F1
#
_entry.id   AF-A0A7J7QYE5-F1
#
_cell.length_a   1.000
_cell.length_b   1.000
_cell.length_c   1.000
_cell.angle_alpha   90.00
_cell.angle_beta   90.00
_cell.angle_gamma   90.00
#
_symmetry.space_group_name_H-M   'P 1'
#
loop_
_entity.id
_entity.type
_entity.pdbx_description
1 polymer ?
#
loop_
_entity_poly.entity_id
_entity_poly.type
_entity_poly.pdbx_seq_one_letter_code
_entity_poly.pdbx_strand_id
1 'polypeptide(L)'
;MCPQARTYIQSLPPMPQKDLRSIFCGANPLAVDLLGRMLVLDSDQRVSAADALAHAYFSQYHDPDDEPEAEPYDESVEAKDRTVEEWKELTYQEVLSFKPPEPPQQPSGSLEIEQ
;
A
#
# COMPACT_ATOMS: atom_id res chain seq x y z
N MET A 1 0.67 21.46 -8.78
CA MET A 1 -0.32 21.25 -9.87
C MET A 1 -0.04 22.19 -11.02
N CYS A 2 -0.03 21.71 -12.25
CA CYS A 2 0.12 22.58 -13.42
C CYS A 2 -1.11 23.53 -13.54
N PRO A 3 -0.92 24.81 -13.88
CA PRO A 3 -2.02 25.78 -13.98
C PRO A 3 -3.15 25.34 -14.92
N GLN A 4 -2.79 24.69 -16.03
CA GLN A 4 -3.72 24.21 -17.05
C GLN A 4 -4.69 23.17 -16.51
N ALA A 5 -4.24 22.24 -15.65
CA ALA A 5 -5.12 21.23 -15.05
C ALA A 5 -6.13 21.86 -14.08
N ARG A 6 -5.73 22.90 -13.32
CA ARG A 6 -6.63 23.59 -12.40
C ARG A 6 -7.76 24.30 -13.15
N THR A 7 -7.42 25.03 -14.20
CA THR A 7 -8.42 25.72 -15.05
C THR A 7 -9.37 24.71 -15.70
N TYR A 8 -8.85 23.58 -16.18
CA TYR A 8 -9.67 22.53 -16.76
C TYR A 8 -10.69 21.96 -15.77
N ILE A 9 -10.25 21.56 -14.57
CA ILE A 9 -11.15 21.01 -13.53
C ILE A 9 -12.22 22.03 -13.13
N GLN A 10 -11.85 23.31 -13.02
CA GLN A 10 -12.80 24.39 -12.70
C GLN A 10 -13.84 24.65 -13.80
N SER A 11 -13.53 24.31 -15.04
CA SER A 11 -14.46 24.48 -16.17
C SER A 11 -15.50 23.36 -16.29
N LEU A 12 -15.31 22.25 -15.57
CA LEU A 12 -16.24 21.12 -15.59
C LEU A 12 -17.52 21.45 -14.80
N PRO A 13 -18.70 20.96 -15.24
CA PRO A 13 -19.92 21.09 -14.46
C PRO A 13 -19.78 20.33 -13.13
N PRO A 14 -20.39 20.83 -12.04
CA PRO A 14 -20.34 20.16 -10.74
C PRO A 14 -21.03 18.79 -10.83
N MET A 15 -20.32 17.73 -10.41
CA MET A 15 -20.84 16.37 -10.36
C MET A 15 -20.96 15.91 -8.90
N PRO A 16 -22.16 15.56 -8.42
CA PRO A 16 -22.32 15.04 -7.08
C PRO A 16 -21.70 13.65 -6.94
N GLN A 17 -21.25 13.32 -5.73
CA GLN A 17 -20.77 11.98 -5.40
C GLN A 17 -21.90 10.96 -5.62
N LYS A 18 -21.61 9.87 -6.33
CA LYS A 18 -22.54 8.76 -6.52
C LYS A 18 -22.53 7.85 -5.29
N ASP A 19 -23.68 7.30 -4.94
CA ASP A 19 -23.76 6.28 -3.89
C ASP A 19 -23.12 4.98 -4.39
N LEU A 20 -22.00 4.58 -3.76
CA LEU A 20 -21.27 3.37 -4.12
C LEU A 20 -22.11 2.11 -3.96
N ARG A 21 -23.10 2.08 -3.04
CA ARG A 21 -24.02 0.93 -2.87
C ARG A 21 -24.91 0.73 -4.09
N SER A 22 -25.24 1.82 -4.79
CA SER A 22 -26.03 1.77 -6.03
C SER A 22 -25.20 1.32 -7.23
N ILE A 23 -23.89 1.56 -7.19
CA ILE A 23 -22.94 1.14 -8.23
C ILE A 23 -22.57 -0.34 -8.06
N PHE A 24 -22.23 -0.75 -6.83
CA PHE A 24 -21.85 -2.11 -6.48
C PHE A 24 -23.05 -2.89 -5.92
N CYS A 25 -24.03 -3.18 -6.79
CA CYS A 25 -25.21 -3.93 -6.40
C CYS A 25 -24.86 -5.37 -5.98
N GLY A 26 -25.35 -5.79 -4.81
CA GLY A 26 -25.10 -7.15 -4.28
C GLY A 26 -23.73 -7.35 -3.61
N ALA A 27 -22.90 -6.31 -3.50
CA ALA A 27 -21.64 -6.39 -2.77
C ALA A 27 -21.86 -6.42 -1.24
N ASN A 28 -20.89 -6.96 -0.51
CA ASN A 28 -20.87 -6.93 0.94
C ASN A 28 -20.89 -5.46 1.43
N PRO A 29 -21.85 -5.07 2.30
CA PRO A 29 -21.91 -3.70 2.83
C PRO A 29 -20.59 -3.22 3.45
N LEU A 30 -19.83 -4.10 4.11
CA LEU A 30 -18.53 -3.78 4.70
C LEU A 30 -17.45 -3.51 3.64
N ALA A 31 -17.52 -4.18 2.48
CA ALA A 31 -16.62 -3.91 1.37
C ALA A 31 -16.91 -2.54 0.75
N VAL A 32 -18.19 -2.22 0.59
CA VAL A 32 -18.62 -0.92 0.04
C VAL A 32 -18.26 0.23 0.99
N ASP A 33 -18.38 0.03 2.31
CA ASP A 33 -17.93 1.01 3.30
C ASP A 33 -16.43 1.27 3.18
N LEU A 34 -15.61 0.20 3.14
CA LEU A 34 -14.17 0.31 2.99
C LEU A 34 -13.77 1.04 1.70
N LEU A 35 -14.40 0.69 0.56
CA LEU A 35 -14.19 1.39 -0.70
C LEU A 35 -14.55 2.88 -0.61
N GLY A 36 -15.59 3.23 0.14
CA GLY A 36 -15.95 4.62 0.41
C GLY A 36 -14.86 5.41 1.12
N ARG A 37 -14.10 4.75 2.01
CA ARG A 37 -12.98 5.36 2.74
C ARG A 37 -11.68 5.41 1.90
N MET A 38 -11.53 4.53 0.92
CA MET A 38 -10.37 4.50 0.01
C MET A 38 -10.52 5.44 -1.19
N LEU A 39 -11.72 5.51 -1.79
CA LEU A 39 -12.01 6.27 -3.01
C LEU A 39 -12.38 7.73 -2.71
N VAL A 40 -11.61 8.36 -1.82
CA VAL A 40 -11.72 9.79 -1.49
C VAL A 40 -10.78 10.59 -2.39
N LEU A 41 -11.31 11.69 -2.96
CA LEU A 41 -10.56 12.55 -3.88
C LEU A 41 -9.42 13.29 -3.16
N ASP A 42 -9.70 13.74 -1.94
CA ASP A 42 -8.72 14.31 -1.03
C ASP A 42 -7.83 13.19 -0.46
N SER A 43 -6.52 13.29 -0.68
CA SER A 43 -5.55 12.30 -0.20
C SER A 43 -5.47 12.27 1.32
N ASP A 44 -5.62 13.42 1.97
CA ASP A 44 -5.40 13.55 3.41
C ASP A 44 -6.57 12.96 4.21
N GLN A 45 -7.72 12.78 3.55
CA GLN A 45 -8.91 12.14 4.12
C GLN A 45 -9.02 10.64 3.78
N ARG A 46 -8.09 10.12 2.97
CA ARG A 46 -8.10 8.71 2.57
C ARG A 46 -7.64 7.84 3.74
N VAL A 47 -8.30 6.71 3.94
CA VAL A 47 -7.88 5.71 4.94
C VAL A 47 -6.45 5.22 4.68
N SER A 48 -5.66 5.07 5.74
CA SER A 48 -4.31 4.50 5.66
C SER A 48 -4.37 2.98 5.43
N ALA A 49 -3.26 2.37 5.02
CA ALA A 49 -3.19 0.92 4.88
C ALA A 49 -3.42 0.20 6.23
N ALA A 50 -2.80 0.69 7.31
CA ALA A 50 -2.96 0.15 8.65
C ALA A 50 -4.42 0.24 9.14
N ASP A 51 -5.06 1.41 8.99
CA ASP A 51 -6.47 1.59 9.37
C ASP A 51 -7.42 0.75 8.51
N ALA A 52 -7.06 0.50 7.25
CA ALA A 52 -7.83 -0.35 6.36
C ALA A 52 -7.73 -1.83 6.76
N LEU A 53 -6.56 -2.31 7.20
CA LEU A 53 -6.37 -3.67 7.70
C LEU A 53 -7.18 -3.93 8.97
N ALA A 54 -7.25 -2.94 9.87
CA ALA A 54 -8.08 -2.98 11.07
C ALA A 54 -9.61 -2.87 10.80
N HIS A 55 -10.03 -2.70 9.53
CA HIS A 55 -11.43 -2.57 9.18
C HIS A 55 -12.20 -3.89 9.36
N ALA A 56 -13.46 -3.82 9.80
CA ALA A 56 -14.31 -4.99 10.06
C ALA A 56 -14.45 -5.95 8.87
N TYR A 57 -14.24 -5.45 7.64
CA TYR A 57 -14.21 -6.27 6.43
C TYR A 57 -13.11 -7.35 6.44
N PHE A 58 -11.96 -7.07 7.06
CA PHE A 58 -10.84 -8.00 7.17
C PHE A 58 -10.72 -8.66 8.55
N SER A 59 -11.71 -8.51 9.43
CA SER A 59 -11.69 -9.04 10.80
C SER A 59 -11.37 -10.53 10.94
N GLN A 60 -11.63 -11.33 9.90
CA GLN A 60 -11.31 -12.76 9.87
C GLN A 60 -9.84 -13.08 9.55
N TYR A 61 -9.09 -12.10 9.03
CA TYR A 61 -7.70 -12.24 8.58
C TYR A 61 -6.73 -11.31 9.30
N HIS A 62 -7.23 -10.25 9.92
CA HIS A 62 -6.40 -9.25 10.59
C HIS A 62 -5.66 -9.88 11.77
N ASP A 63 -4.33 -9.79 11.72
CA ASP A 63 -3.43 -10.24 12.77
C ASP A 63 -2.32 -9.20 12.96
N PRO A 64 -2.39 -8.36 14.01
CA PRO A 64 -1.39 -7.34 14.27
C PRO A 64 0.04 -7.88 14.45
N ASP A 65 0.19 -9.14 14.87
CA ASP A 65 1.50 -9.75 15.10
C ASP A 65 2.14 -10.23 13.77
N ASP A 66 1.35 -10.42 12.71
CA ASP A 66 1.78 -10.81 11.35
C ASP A 66 1.69 -9.64 10.34
N GLU A 67 1.51 -8.41 10.82
CA GLU A 67 1.45 -7.18 10.03
C GLU A 67 2.60 -6.20 10.39
N PRO A 68 3.88 -6.57 10.16
CA PRO A 68 5.01 -5.74 10.57
C PRO A 68 5.19 -4.50 9.71
N GLU A 69 5.67 -3.41 10.33
CA GLU A 69 6.17 -2.24 9.61
C GLU A 69 7.60 -2.49 9.12
N ALA A 70 7.93 -1.95 7.95
CA ALA A 70 9.29 -2.00 7.42
C ALA A 70 10.17 -0.91 8.06
N GLU A 71 11.47 -1.18 8.15
CA GLU A 71 12.44 -0.15 8.52
C GLU A 71 12.43 1.00 7.50
N PRO A 72 12.66 2.25 7.94
CA PRO A 72 12.73 3.39 7.03
C PRO A 72 13.78 3.20 5.93
N TYR A 73 13.40 3.44 4.68
CA TYR A 73 14.27 3.35 3.52
C TYR A 73 14.98 4.70 3.25
N ASP A 74 16.28 4.66 2.94
CA ASP A 74 17.06 5.86 2.60
C ASP A 74 16.94 6.19 1.10
N GLU A 75 16.02 7.09 0.77
CA GLU A 75 15.78 7.59 -0.58
C GLU A 75 16.81 8.64 -1.05
N SER A 76 17.78 9.02 -0.19
CA SER A 76 18.76 10.07 -0.52
C SER A 76 19.68 9.68 -1.69
N VAL A 77 19.79 8.37 -1.96
CA VAL A 77 20.48 7.87 -3.14
C VAL A 77 19.71 8.31 -4.38
N GLU A 78 18.41 8.07 -4.48
CA GLU A 78 17.61 8.35 -5.68
C GLU A 78 17.42 9.84 -5.95
N ALA A 79 17.39 10.67 -4.90
CA ALA A 79 17.18 12.11 -5.02
C ALA A 79 18.34 12.90 -5.65
N LYS A 80 19.50 12.28 -5.87
CA LYS A 80 20.68 12.95 -6.46
C LYS A 80 20.80 12.68 -7.96
N ASP A 81 20.94 13.76 -8.73
CA ASP A 81 21.35 13.68 -10.13
C ASP A 81 22.76 13.06 -10.23
N ARG A 82 22.89 12.02 -11.04
CA ARG A 82 24.15 11.29 -11.28
C ARG A 82 24.32 10.92 -12.73
N THR A 83 25.56 10.73 -13.15
CA THR A 83 25.88 10.24 -14.49
C THR A 83 25.57 8.75 -14.61
N VAL A 84 25.52 8.26 -15.85
CA VAL A 84 25.31 6.83 -16.14
C VAL A 84 26.43 5.98 -15.51
N GLU A 85 27.66 6.49 -15.53
CA GLU A 85 28.82 5.82 -14.97
C GLU A 85 28.73 5.67 -13.45
N GLU A 86 28.26 6.70 -12.76
CA GLU A 86 28.05 6.67 -11.31
C GLU A 86 26.92 5.70 -10.93
N TRP A 87 25.81 5.69 -11.68
CA TRP A 87 24.73 4.72 -11.49
C TRP A 87 25.18 3.28 -11.71
N LYS A 88 26.06 3.06 -12.70
CA LYS A 88 26.63 1.74 -12.97
C LYS A 88 27.47 1.25 -11.80
N GLU A 89 28.30 2.12 -11.22
CA GLU A 89 29.12 1.77 -10.07
C GLU A 89 28.25 1.46 -8.85
N LEU A 90 27.26 2.29 -8.52
CA LEU A 90 26.37 2.05 -7.37
C LEU A 90 25.60 0.73 -7.51
N THR A 91 25.03 0.48 -8.70
CA THR A 91 24.35 -0.79 -8.98
C THR A 91 25.30 -1.98 -8.83
N TYR A 92 26.53 -1.84 -9.30
CA TYR A 92 27.53 -2.90 -9.18
C TYR A 92 27.90 -3.18 -7.72
N GLN A 93 28.06 -2.14 -6.90
CA GLN A 93 28.32 -2.29 -5.46
C GLN A 93 27.16 -2.96 -4.74
N GLU A 94 25.90 -2.67 -5.11
CA GLU A 94 24.73 -3.31 -4.50
C GLU A 94 24.66 -4.81 -4.82
N VAL A 95 25.04 -5.21 -6.04
CA VAL A 95 25.13 -6.63 -6.39
C VAL A 95 26.20 -7.35 -5.56
N LEU A 96 27.32 -6.68 -5.26
CA LEU A 96 28.39 -7.24 -4.43
C LEU A 96 28.05 -7.26 -2.94
N SER A 97 27.27 -6.29 -2.45
CA SER A 97 26.88 -6.17 -1.04
C SER A 97 25.73 -7.11 -0.65
N PHE A 98 24.98 -7.61 -1.64
CA PHE A 98 23.83 -8.49 -1.43
C PHE A 98 24.20 -9.74 -0.63
N LYS A 99 23.42 -9.99 0.42
CA LYS A 99 23.50 -11.21 1.23
C LYS A 99 22.20 -11.99 1.05
N PRO A 100 22.27 -13.27 0.61
CA PRO A 100 21.06 -14.07 0.46
C PRO A 100 20.36 -14.21 1.82
N PRO A 101 19.02 -14.20 1.85
CA PRO A 101 18.29 -14.44 3.08
C PRO A 101 18.60 -15.85 3.61
N GLU A 102 18.65 -16.01 4.92
CA GLU A 102 18.76 -17.33 5.53
C GLU A 102 17.59 -18.20 5.08
N PRO A 103 17.82 -19.48 4.75
CA PRO A 103 16.74 -20.38 4.41
C PRO A 103 15.76 -20.46 5.60
N PRO A 104 14.44 -20.54 5.34
CA PRO A 104 13.45 -20.54 6.40
C PRO A 104 13.74 -21.65 7.40
N GLN A 105 13.91 -21.28 8.68
CA GLN A 105 14.03 -22.25 9.76
C GLN A 105 12.74 -23.06 9.80
N GLN A 106 12.84 -24.38 9.62
CA GLN A 106 11.69 -25.26 9.76
C GLN A 106 11.10 -25.08 11.17
N PRO A 107 9.78 -24.85 11.31
CA PRO A 107 9.18 -24.76 12.63
C PRO A 107 9.38 -26.09 13.35
N SER A 108 10.17 -26.08 14.44
CA SER A 108 10.24 -27.17 15.40
C SER A 108 8.95 -27.17 16.23
N GLY A 109 7.87 -27.66 15.63
CA GLY A 109 6.61 -27.91 16.30
C GLY A 109 6.19 -29.35 16.00
N SER A 110 6.43 -30.26 16.94
CA SER A 110 5.88 -31.61 16.88
C SER A 110 4.36 -31.51 16.88
N LEU A 111 3.72 -31.95 15.79
CA LEU A 111 2.30 -32.27 15.79
C LEU A 111 2.14 -33.56 16.60
N GLU A 112 1.83 -33.43 17.90
CA GLU A 112 1.20 -34.52 18.64
C GLU A 112 -0.21 -34.71 18.07
N ILE A 113 -0.41 -35.85 17.40
CA ILE A 113 -1.68 -36.32 16.89
C ILE A 113 -2.45 -36.90 18.09
N GLU A 114 -3.45 -36.19 18.61
CA GLU A 114 -4.43 -36.81 19.50
C GLU A 114 -5.51 -37.50 18.65
N GLN A 115 -5.73 -38.77 18.96
CA GLN A 115 -6.67 -39.72 18.34
C GLN A 115 -8.08 -39.55 18.89
#